data_AF-A0A1Q8TR30-F1
#
_entry.id   AF-A0A1Q8TR30-F1
#
_cell.length_a   1.000
_cell.length_b   1.000
_cell.length_c   1.000
_cell.angle_alpha   90.00
_cell.angle_beta   90.00
_cell.angle_gamma   90.00
#
_symmetry.space_group_name_H-M   'P 1'
#
loop_
_entity.id
_entity.type
_entity.pdbx_description
1 polymer ?
#
loop_
_entity_poly.entity_id
_entity_poly.type
_entity_poly.pdbx_seq_one_letter_code
_entity_poly.pdbx_strand_id
1 'polypeptide(L)'
;MSTTNLVDGAIGFLGDLPGHAEGLTDTVMANAWWVALLALAVGGAAAAVRWALSRGPMSERTALEVLPTTGFDPNPEEVIRFGHQMARAHKSVSRWLVSSTRTSALRVRFTCSNGSLSMRVEGPDRAMSVLRHQGYAQVEMRPVEADGRAARERPQIRLGS
;
A
#
# COMPACT_ATOMS: atom_id res chain seq x y z
N MET A 1 -6.23 43.49 -20.43
CA MET A 1 -6.34 42.22 -21.19
C MET A 1 -7.82 41.93 -21.37
N SER A 2 -8.32 42.04 -22.61
CA SER A 2 -9.74 41.83 -22.92
C SER A 2 -10.03 40.34 -23.13
N THR A 3 -11.19 39.86 -22.70
CA THR A 3 -11.69 38.48 -22.83
C THR A 3 -11.63 37.96 -24.28
N THR A 4 -11.75 38.84 -25.26
CA THR A 4 -11.64 38.52 -26.69
C THR A 4 -10.27 37.96 -27.07
N ASN A 5 -9.17 38.47 -26.49
CA ASN A 5 -7.81 37.95 -26.78
C ASN A 5 -7.59 36.55 -26.19
N LEU A 6 -8.30 36.19 -25.12
CA LEU A 6 -8.19 34.87 -24.48
C LEU A 6 -8.98 33.82 -25.27
N VAL A 7 -10.12 34.22 -25.84
CA VAL A 7 -10.93 33.36 -26.72
C VAL A 7 -10.25 33.17 -28.07
N ASP A 8 -9.73 34.23 -28.70
CA ASP A 8 -8.97 34.11 -29.96
C ASP A 8 -7.68 33.31 -29.79
N GLY A 9 -6.98 33.47 -28.66
CA GLY A 9 -5.81 32.65 -28.33
C GLY A 9 -6.14 31.17 -28.11
N ALA A 10 -7.27 30.87 -27.47
CA ALA A 10 -7.72 29.49 -27.26
C ALA A 10 -8.18 28.82 -28.56
N ILE A 11 -8.87 29.56 -29.44
CA ILE A 11 -9.32 29.06 -30.76
C ILE A 11 -8.13 28.88 -31.70
N GLY A 12 -7.18 29.82 -31.69
CA GLY A 12 -5.91 29.69 -32.43
C GLY A 12 -5.10 28.47 -31.98
N PHE A 13 -4.98 28.26 -30.67
CA PHE A 13 -4.30 27.09 -30.10
C PHE A 13 -4.99 25.77 -30.48
N LEU A 14 -6.33 25.73 -30.47
CA LEU A 14 -7.08 24.55 -30.91
C LEU A 14 -6.95 24.29 -32.42
N GLY A 15 -6.83 25.36 -33.22
CA GLY A 15 -6.63 25.30 -34.67
C GLY A 15 -5.23 24.86 -35.10
N ASP A 16 -4.21 25.14 -34.29
CA ASP A 16 -2.80 24.80 -34.55
C ASP A 16 -2.35 23.45 -33.96
N LEU A 17 -3.24 22.75 -33.23
CA LEU A 17 -3.02 21.38 -32.76
C LEU A 17 -2.47 20.41 -33.84
N PRO A 18 -2.98 20.37 -35.08
CA PRO A 18 -2.44 19.49 -36.12
C PRO A 18 -1.00 19.87 -36.54
N GLY A 19 -0.67 21.17 -36.62
CA GLY A 19 0.69 21.63 -36.97
C GLY A 19 1.72 21.33 -35.87
N HIS A 20 1.32 21.41 -34.61
CA HIS A 20 2.14 20.98 -33.47
C HIS A 20 2.33 19.45 -33.43
N ALA A 21 1.31 18.68 -33.83
CA ALA A 21 1.41 17.23 -33.93
C ALA A 21 2.39 16.82 -35.05
N GLU A 22 2.34 17.47 -36.22
CA GLU A 22 3.23 17.21 -37.35
C GLU A 22 4.70 17.56 -37.03
N GLY A 23 4.95 18.71 -36.39
CA GLY A 23 6.30 19.10 -35.96
C GLY A 23 6.90 18.19 -34.88
N LEU A 24 6.05 17.69 -33.97
CA LEU A 24 6.46 16.67 -32.99
C LEU A 24 6.80 15.35 -33.67
N THR A 25 6.02 14.91 -34.66
CA THR A 25 6.32 13.65 -35.37
C THR A 25 7.63 13.71 -36.14
N ASP A 26 7.96 14.83 -36.78
CA ASP A 26 9.19 14.96 -37.57
C ASP A 26 10.43 15.01 -36.66
N THR A 27 10.33 15.73 -35.54
CA THR A 27 11.38 15.79 -34.51
C THR A 27 11.58 14.45 -33.81
N VAL A 28 10.49 13.71 -33.56
CA VAL A 28 10.50 12.35 -32.98
C VAL A 28 11.06 11.34 -33.97
N MET A 29 10.78 11.44 -35.27
CA MET A 29 11.34 10.52 -36.27
C MET A 29 12.84 10.78 -36.50
N ALA A 30 13.26 12.04 -36.56
CA ALA A 30 14.66 12.43 -36.67
C ALA A 30 15.49 12.01 -35.45
N ASN A 31 14.87 11.94 -34.27
CA ASN A 31 15.50 11.55 -33.01
C ASN A 31 14.93 10.24 -32.44
N ALA A 32 14.39 9.38 -33.31
CA ALA A 32 13.65 8.18 -32.89
C ALA A 32 14.49 7.28 -31.98
N TRP A 33 15.79 7.22 -32.23
CA TRP A 33 16.73 6.45 -31.43
C TRP A 33 16.93 7.03 -30.01
N TRP A 34 17.01 8.36 -29.87
CA TRP A 34 17.07 9.03 -28.56
C TRP A 34 15.76 8.85 -27.79
N VAL A 35 14.62 8.97 -28.47
CA VAL A 35 13.30 8.74 -27.86
C VAL A 35 13.15 7.30 -27.39
N ALA A 36 13.61 6.33 -28.20
CA ALA A 36 13.61 4.92 -27.83
C ALA A 36 14.53 4.64 -26.63
N LEU A 37 15.74 5.24 -26.60
CA LEU A 37 16.64 5.13 -25.46
C LEU A 37 16.05 5.74 -24.19
N LEU A 38 15.41 6.90 -24.30
CA LEU A 38 14.73 7.55 -23.17
C LEU A 38 13.59 6.68 -22.66
N ALA A 39 12.76 6.14 -23.56
CA ALA A 39 11.65 5.24 -23.20
C ALA A 39 12.16 3.97 -22.52
N LEU A 40 13.25 3.38 -23.02
CA LEU A 40 13.91 2.23 -22.39
C LEU A 40 14.49 2.58 -21.02
N ALA A 41 15.16 3.73 -20.89
CA ALA A 41 15.74 4.17 -19.62
C ALA A 41 14.65 4.42 -18.56
N VAL A 42 13.58 5.13 -18.92
CA VAL A 42 12.45 5.41 -18.03
C VAL A 42 11.71 4.11 -17.68
N GLY A 43 11.44 3.26 -18.66
CA GLY A 43 10.79 1.96 -18.46
C GLY A 43 11.62 1.03 -17.58
N GLY A 44 12.93 0.97 -17.82
CA GLY A 44 13.88 0.19 -17.03
C GLY A 44 13.99 0.69 -15.59
N ALA A 45 14.10 2.00 -15.38
CA ALA A 45 14.09 2.60 -14.05
C ALA A 45 12.78 2.31 -13.30
N ALA A 46 11.64 2.46 -13.96
CA ALA A 46 10.34 2.14 -13.37
C ALA A 46 10.22 0.65 -13.00
N ALA A 47 10.71 -0.25 -13.86
CA ALA A 47 10.73 -1.69 -13.59
C ALA A 47 11.66 -2.03 -12.42
N ALA A 48 12.86 -1.44 -12.37
CA ALA A 48 13.82 -1.63 -11.29
C ALA A 48 13.27 -1.15 -9.94
N VAL A 49 12.62 0.02 -9.92
CA VAL A 49 11.96 0.57 -8.73
C VAL A 49 10.82 -0.36 -8.29
N ARG A 50 9.97 -0.82 -9.21
CA ARG A 50 8.90 -1.79 -8.89
C ARG A 50 9.47 -3.10 -8.34
N TRP A 51 10.57 -3.59 -8.91
CA TRP A 51 11.22 -4.81 -8.47
C TRP A 51 11.85 -4.65 -7.08
N ALA A 52 12.56 -3.56 -6.82
CA ALA A 52 13.13 -3.25 -5.51
C ALA A 52 12.03 -3.12 -4.43
N LEU A 53 10.94 -2.41 -4.74
CA LEU A 53 9.79 -2.26 -3.84
C LEU A 53 8.99 -3.55 -3.66
N SER A 54 9.08 -4.50 -4.60
CA SER A 54 8.46 -5.81 -4.43
C SER A 54 9.25 -6.73 -3.48
N ARG A 55 10.57 -6.51 -3.36
CA ARG A 55 11.47 -7.31 -2.53
C ARG A 55 11.68 -6.77 -1.12
N GLY A 56 11.79 -5.46 -0.96
CA GLY A 56 12.08 -4.82 0.33
C GLY A 56 11.07 -5.09 1.46
N PRO A 57 9.74 -5.05 1.23
CA PRO A 57 8.76 -5.10 2.31
C PRO A 57 8.45 -6.49 2.87
N MET A 58 9.13 -7.55 2.42
CA MET A 58 8.93 -8.88 3.02
C MET A 58 9.62 -9.02 4.37
N SER A 59 10.67 -8.22 4.67
CA SER A 59 11.38 -8.31 5.96
C SER A 59 10.69 -7.57 7.12
N GLU A 60 9.81 -6.61 6.82
CA GLU A 60 9.16 -5.73 7.81
C GLU A 60 7.69 -6.08 8.05
N ARG A 61 7.31 -7.34 7.83
CA ARG A 61 5.95 -7.82 8.10
C ARG A 61 5.80 -8.14 9.57
N THR A 62 4.97 -7.35 10.24
CA THR A 62 4.57 -7.57 11.63
C THR A 62 3.31 -8.46 11.64
N ALA A 63 3.25 -9.42 12.55
CA ALA A 63 2.04 -10.19 12.79
C ALA A 63 1.39 -9.76 14.11
N LEU A 64 0.05 -9.71 14.12
CA LEU A 64 -0.75 -9.61 15.33
C LEU A 64 -1.52 -10.90 15.52
N GLU A 65 -1.35 -11.53 16.67
CA GLU A 65 -2.22 -12.61 17.11
C GLU A 65 -3.43 -12.03 17.82
N VAL A 66 -4.59 -12.58 17.50
CA VAL A 66 -5.90 -12.13 17.94
C VAL A 66 -6.34 -13.09 19.04
N LEU A 67 -6.20 -12.67 20.30
CA LEU A 67 -6.52 -13.49 21.47
C LEU A 67 -7.94 -13.14 21.97
N PRO A 68 -8.92 -14.05 21.82
CA PRO A 68 -10.23 -13.85 22.41
C PRO A 68 -10.13 -13.96 23.94
N THR A 69 -10.84 -13.10 24.66
CA THR A 69 -11.03 -13.27 26.10
C THR A 69 -12.12 -14.31 26.39
N THR A 70 -12.25 -14.72 27.65
CA THR A 70 -13.11 -15.84 28.07
C THR A 70 -14.61 -15.67 27.80
N GLY A 71 -15.06 -14.47 27.42
CA GLY A 71 -16.46 -14.15 27.10
C GLY A 71 -16.70 -13.77 25.64
N PHE A 72 -15.74 -14.03 24.74
CA PHE A 72 -15.85 -13.63 23.35
C PHE A 72 -16.95 -14.41 22.62
N ASP A 73 -18.08 -13.73 22.36
CA ASP A 73 -19.19 -14.20 21.55
C ASP A 73 -19.64 -13.06 20.60
N PRO A 74 -18.92 -12.85 19.48
CA PRO A 74 -19.16 -11.71 18.61
C PRO A 74 -20.49 -11.86 17.87
N ASN A 75 -21.30 -10.80 17.86
CA ASN A 75 -22.43 -10.74 16.95
C ASN A 75 -21.94 -10.67 15.48
N PRO A 76 -22.74 -11.12 14.51
CA PRO A 76 -22.37 -11.04 13.09
C PRO A 76 -22.01 -9.62 12.63
N GLU A 77 -22.65 -8.60 13.19
CA GLU A 77 -22.41 -7.19 12.87
C GLU A 77 -21.00 -6.73 13.26
N GLU A 78 -20.49 -7.18 14.41
CA GLU A 78 -19.14 -6.91 14.88
C GLU A 78 -18.09 -7.53 13.97
N VAL A 79 -18.37 -8.75 13.47
CA VAL A 79 -17.50 -9.41 12.49
C VAL A 79 -17.42 -8.61 11.20
N ILE A 80 -18.56 -8.12 10.69
CA ILE A 80 -18.61 -7.30 9.47
C ILE A 80 -17.91 -5.95 9.69
N ARG A 81 -18.13 -5.30 10.84
CA ARG A 81 -17.49 -4.03 11.20
C ARG A 81 -15.98 -4.16 11.24
N PHE A 82 -15.47 -5.25 11.82
CA PHE A 82 -14.05 -5.54 11.84
C PHE A 82 -13.49 -5.79 10.43
N GLY A 83 -14.22 -6.52 9.59
CA GLY A 83 -13.87 -6.67 8.17
C GLY A 83 -13.73 -5.33 7.45
N HIS A 84 -14.64 -4.38 7.71
CA HIS A 84 -14.54 -3.02 7.18
C HIS A 84 -13.32 -2.25 7.70
N GLN A 85 -12.98 -2.39 8.98
CA GLN A 85 -11.79 -1.77 9.57
C GLN A 85 -10.51 -2.33 8.95
N MET A 86 -10.44 -3.65 8.73
CA MET A 86 -9.34 -4.28 7.99
C MET A 86 -9.22 -3.76 6.56
N ALA A 87 -10.34 -3.65 5.83
CA ALA A 87 -10.33 -3.12 4.47
C ALA A 87 -9.84 -1.66 4.43
N ARG A 88 -10.23 -0.85 5.43
CA ARG A 88 -9.76 0.54 5.57
C ARG A 88 -8.28 0.61 5.93
N ALA A 89 -7.79 -0.27 6.81
CA ALA A 89 -6.39 -0.37 7.17
C ALA A 89 -5.53 -0.75 5.95
N HIS A 90 -5.98 -1.70 5.13
CA HIS A 90 -5.34 -2.05 3.86
C HIS A 90 -5.26 -0.84 2.91
N LYS A 91 -6.37 -0.10 2.76
CA LYS A 91 -6.41 1.11 1.92
C LYS A 91 -5.43 2.19 2.39
N SER A 92 -5.13 2.28 3.69
CA SER A 92 -4.16 3.25 4.19
C SER A 92 -2.73 3.01 3.70
N VAL A 93 -2.39 1.75 3.39
CA VAL A 93 -1.07 1.36 2.88
C VAL A 93 -1.02 1.31 1.36
N SER A 94 -2.15 1.00 0.70
CA SER A 94 -2.22 0.89 -0.76
C SER A 94 -2.30 2.24 -1.51
N ARG A 95 -2.28 3.39 -0.81
CA ARG A 95 -2.42 4.73 -1.44
C ARG A 95 -1.23 5.15 -2.30
N TRP A 96 -0.11 4.44 -2.26
CA TRP A 96 1.05 4.78 -3.07
C TRP A 96 1.03 4.01 -4.39
N LEU A 97 1.11 4.74 -5.52
CA LEU A 97 1.10 4.24 -6.91
C LEU A 97 2.13 3.15 -7.22
N VAL A 98 3.09 2.94 -6.32
CA VAL A 98 4.22 2.00 -6.49
C VAL A 98 4.17 0.84 -5.49
N SER A 99 3.16 0.77 -4.62
CA SER A 99 3.01 -0.38 -3.73
C SER A 99 2.46 -1.57 -4.51
N SER A 100 3.22 -2.66 -4.60
CA SER A 100 2.72 -3.92 -5.15
C SER A 100 1.52 -4.40 -4.31
N THR A 101 0.45 -4.86 -4.96
CA THR A 101 -0.70 -5.49 -4.30
C THR A 101 -0.28 -6.62 -3.38
N ARG A 102 0.81 -7.32 -3.70
CA ARG A 102 1.35 -8.40 -2.87
C ARG A 102 2.01 -7.88 -1.59
N THR A 103 2.64 -6.70 -1.64
CA THR A 103 3.36 -6.12 -0.50
C THR A 103 2.44 -5.35 0.44
N SER A 104 1.34 -4.76 -0.05
CA SER A 104 0.35 -4.06 0.80
C SER A 104 -0.70 -4.97 1.44
N ALA A 105 -0.86 -6.20 0.95
CA ALA A 105 -1.93 -7.10 1.37
C ALA A 105 -1.85 -7.46 2.87
N LEU A 106 -2.99 -7.34 3.53
CA LEU A 106 -3.25 -7.96 4.84
C LEU A 106 -3.57 -9.45 4.62
N ARG A 107 -3.04 -10.33 5.47
CA ARG A 107 -3.34 -11.76 5.45
C ARG A 107 -3.94 -12.17 6.78
N VAL A 108 -5.04 -12.91 6.73
CA VAL A 108 -5.58 -13.57 7.91
C VAL A 108 -5.21 -15.04 7.81
N ARG A 109 -4.57 -15.55 8.85
CA ARG A 109 -4.13 -16.93 8.94
C ARG A 109 -4.78 -17.56 10.16
N PHE A 110 -5.51 -18.63 9.94
CA PHE A 110 -6.07 -19.45 11.00
C PHE A 110 -5.13 -20.62 11.24
N THR A 111 -4.79 -20.85 12.49
CA THR A 111 -3.99 -22.00 12.92
C THR A 111 -4.74 -22.72 14.03
N CYS A 112 -4.78 -24.05 13.95
CA CYS A 112 -5.33 -24.88 15.01
C CYS A 112 -4.16 -25.60 15.69
N SER A 113 -4.06 -25.46 17.01
CA SER A 113 -3.07 -26.18 17.83
C SER A 113 -3.75 -26.64 19.11
N ASN A 114 -3.57 -27.91 19.46
CA ASN A 114 -4.13 -28.50 20.68
C ASN A 114 -5.65 -28.30 20.85
N GLY A 115 -6.40 -28.31 19.73
CA GLY A 115 -7.85 -28.08 19.73
C GLY A 115 -8.27 -26.61 19.93
N SER A 116 -7.32 -25.67 20.02
CA SER A 116 -7.57 -24.24 20.05
C SER A 116 -7.32 -23.61 18.69
N LEU A 117 -8.26 -22.78 18.23
CA LEU A 117 -8.13 -22.00 17.01
C LEU A 117 -7.53 -20.63 17.35
N SER A 118 -6.37 -20.31 16.78
CA SER A 118 -5.79 -18.98 16.82
C SER A 118 -5.90 -18.29 15.47
N MET A 119 -6.26 -17.01 15.51
CA MET A 119 -6.32 -16.14 14.34
C MET A 119 -5.15 -15.17 14.37
N ARG A 120 -4.42 -15.08 13.27
CA ARG A 120 -3.29 -14.18 13.08
C ARG A 120 -3.56 -13.26 11.91
N VAL A 121 -3.27 -11.98 12.08
CA VAL A 121 -3.31 -10.98 11.01
C VAL A 121 -1.88 -10.52 10.72
N GLU A 122 -1.42 -10.77 9.51
CA GLU A 122 -0.09 -10.35 9.03
C GLU A 122 -0.24 -9.17 8.07
N GLY A 123 0.63 -8.18 8.19
CA GLY A 123 0.58 -7.01 7.32
C GLY A 123 1.79 -6.11 7.42
N PRO A 124 1.84 -5.07 6.58
CA PRO A 124 2.82 -4.00 6.69
C PRO A 124 2.66 -3.27 8.02
N ASP A 125 3.75 -2.87 8.66
CA ASP A 125 3.74 -2.24 10.00
C ASP A 125 2.75 -1.07 10.12
N ARG A 126 2.66 -0.24 9.07
CA ARG A 126 1.72 0.89 9.00
C ARG A 126 0.24 0.45 9.06
N ALA A 127 -0.12 -0.67 8.43
CA ALA A 127 -1.48 -1.22 8.55
C ALA A 127 -1.71 -1.82 9.95
N MET A 128 -0.69 -2.47 10.51
CA MET A 128 -0.77 -3.07 11.85
C MET A 128 -0.94 -2.00 12.93
N SER A 129 -0.29 -0.83 12.80
CA SER A 129 -0.49 0.31 13.70
C SER A 129 -1.96 0.80 13.73
N VAL A 130 -2.66 0.77 12.59
CA VAL A 130 -4.08 1.14 12.54
C VAL A 130 -4.94 0.06 13.20
N LEU A 131 -4.65 -1.21 12.94
CA LEU A 131 -5.38 -2.34 13.51
C LEU A 131 -5.24 -2.44 15.04
N ARG A 132 -4.05 -2.16 15.59
CA ARG A 132 -3.81 -2.14 17.04
C ARG A 132 -4.78 -1.23 17.81
N HIS A 133 -5.22 -0.14 17.19
CA HIS A 133 -6.11 0.83 17.81
C HIS A 133 -7.59 0.58 17.50
N GLN A 134 -7.91 -0.37 16.60
CA GLN A 134 -9.27 -0.65 16.12
C GLN A 134 -9.72 -2.08 16.47
N GLY A 135 -9.20 -2.67 17.55
CA GLY A 135 -9.56 -4.03 17.94
C GLY A 135 -11.04 -4.21 18.33
N TYR A 136 -11.50 -5.46 18.29
CA TYR A 136 -12.80 -5.84 18.84
C TYR A 136 -12.87 -5.49 20.34
N ALA A 137 -14.08 -5.27 20.84
CA ALA A 137 -14.33 -5.41 22.27
C ALA A 137 -13.97 -6.86 22.67
N GLN A 138 -13.31 -7.06 23.81
CA GLN A 138 -12.99 -8.40 24.35
C GLN A 138 -11.94 -9.23 23.57
N VAL A 139 -11.16 -8.60 22.70
CA VAL A 139 -10.06 -9.26 21.99
C VAL A 139 -8.78 -8.48 22.18
N GLU A 140 -7.75 -9.17 22.65
CA GLU A 140 -6.42 -8.60 22.81
C GLU A 140 -5.61 -8.87 21.53
N MET A 141 -5.03 -7.83 20.94
CA MET A 141 -4.10 -7.97 19.82
C MET A 141 -2.67 -7.98 20.34
N ARG A 142 -2.00 -9.15 20.26
CA ARG A 142 -0.60 -9.27 20.68
C ARG A 142 0.35 -9.28 19.49
N PRO A 143 1.47 -8.54 19.54
CA PRO A 143 2.51 -8.65 18.52
C PRO A 143 3.20 -10.01 18.59
N VAL A 144 3.29 -10.66 17.44
CA VAL A 144 3.96 -11.96 17.25
C VAL A 144 4.91 -11.81 16.08
N GLU A 145 6.08 -12.46 16.15
CA GLU A 145 6.97 -12.57 15.01
C GLU A 145 6.27 -13.35 13.87
N ALA A 146 6.67 -13.12 12.62
CA ALA A 146 6.07 -13.79 11.46
C ALA A 146 6.11 -15.34 11.58
N ASP A 147 7.13 -15.87 12.27
CA ASP A 147 7.30 -17.30 12.56
C ASP A 147 6.37 -17.85 13.65
N GLY A 148 5.53 -17.00 14.26
CA GLY A 148 4.58 -17.40 15.29
C GLY A 148 5.15 -17.54 16.70
N ARG A 149 6.38 -17.08 16.91
CA ARG A 149 6.94 -16.89 18.26
C ARG A 149 6.46 -15.54 18.79
N ALA A 150 6.12 -15.49 20.07
CA ALA A 150 5.82 -14.22 20.74
C ALA A 150 6.94 -13.23 20.42
N ALA A 151 6.58 -12.05 19.89
CA ALA A 151 7.59 -11.05 19.57
C ALA A 151 8.33 -10.73 20.86
N ARG A 152 9.67 -10.86 20.86
CA ARG A 152 10.47 -10.43 22.01
C ARG A 152 10.22 -8.94 22.18
N GLU A 153 9.37 -8.59 23.13
CA GLU A 153 9.20 -7.23 23.61
C GLU A 153 10.56 -6.84 24.18
N ARG A 154 11.39 -6.15 23.39
CA ARG A 154 12.64 -5.58 23.87
C ARG A 154 12.22 -4.55 24.91
N PRO A 155 12.47 -4.75 26.21
CA PRO A 155 12.17 -3.73 27.18
C PRO A 155 13.03 -2.52 26.81
N GLN A 156 12.39 -1.43 26.38
CA GLN A 156 13.06 -0.16 26.28
C GLN A 156 13.34 0.28 27.71
N ILE A 157 14.49 -0.14 28.24
CA ILE A 157 15.04 0.43 29.46
C ILE A 157 15.36 1.88 29.10
N ARG A 158 14.40 2.76 29.39
CA ARG A 158 14.58 4.20 29.32
C ARG A 158 15.55 4.53 30.46
N LEU A 159 16.85 4.42 30.18
CA LEU A 159 17.88 5.01 31.03
C LEU A 159 17.59 6.51 31.04
N GLY A 160 17.11 7.00 32.19
CA GLY A 160 16.84 8.41 32.39
C GLY A 160 18.08 9.23 32.06
N SER A 161 17.88 10.30 31.29
CA SER A 161 18.83 11.39 31.13
C SER A 161 18.92 12.20 32.41
#